data_AF-A0A0B1TCM3-F1
#
_entry.id   AF-A0A0B1TCM3-F1
#
_cell.length_a   1.000
_cell.length_b   1.000
_cell.length_c   1.000
_cell.angle_alpha   90.00
_cell.angle_beta   90.00
_cell.angle_gamma   90.00
#
_symmetry.space_group_name_H-M   'P 1'
#
loop_
_entity.id
_entity.type
_entity.pdbx_description
1 polymer ?
#
loop_
_entity_poly.entity_id
_entity_poly.type
_entity_poly.pdbx_seq_one_letter_code
_entity_poly.pdbx_strand_id
1 'polypeptide(L)'
;MSEQAAKYSAQYGKLFKFFEEKTGISNFSFYHIDKIHEIHTELIHNMTEEQPEWIFETWPEYGNRSTMEIVKELYRIQMITGYNSPQKSKVEMQVLT
;
A
#
# COMPACT_ATOMS: atom_id res chain seq x y z
N MET A 1 10.45 2.87 -13.74
CA MET A 1 9.17 2.61 -13.02
C MET A 1 8.73 1.20 -13.36
N SER A 2 8.34 0.37 -12.39
CA SER A 2 7.80 -0.97 -12.73
C SER A 2 6.45 -0.83 -13.44
N GLU A 3 6.09 -1.81 -14.28
CA GLU A 3 4.77 -1.86 -14.95
C GLU A 3 3.63 -1.72 -13.93
N GLN A 4 3.80 -2.32 -12.76
CA GLN A 4 2.83 -2.31 -11.68
C GLN A 4 2.70 -0.93 -11.01
N ALA A 5 3.82 -0.23 -10.79
CA ALA A 5 3.78 1.14 -10.29
C ALA A 5 3.09 2.07 -11.30
N ALA A 6 3.35 1.92 -12.60
CA ALA A 6 2.67 2.71 -13.63
C ALA A 6 1.15 2.42 -13.65
N LYS A 7 0.75 1.15 -13.61
CA LYS A 7 -0.65 0.71 -13.55
C LYS A 7 -1.38 1.33 -12.35
N TYR A 8 -0.84 1.18 -11.14
CA TYR A 8 -1.53 1.64 -9.94
C TYR A 8 -1.41 3.15 -9.71
N SER A 9 -0.38 3.81 -10.23
CA SER A 9 -0.35 5.26 -10.31
C SER A 9 -1.45 5.81 -11.21
N ALA A 10 -1.76 5.16 -12.33
CA ALA A 10 -2.88 5.56 -13.19
C ALA A 10 -4.24 5.31 -12.52
N GLN A 11 -4.40 4.16 -11.85
CA GLN A 11 -5.66 3.77 -11.22
C GLN A 11 -5.97 4.58 -9.94
N TYR A 12 -4.98 4.84 -9.09
CA TYR A 12 -5.16 5.43 -7.76
C TYR A 12 -4.51 6.82 -7.65
N GLY A 13 -4.33 7.54 -8.77
CA GLY A 13 -3.62 8.81 -8.80
C GLY A 13 -4.18 9.88 -7.86
N LYS A 14 -5.52 9.98 -7.71
CA LYS A 14 -6.12 10.92 -6.75
C LYS A 14 -5.84 10.51 -5.30
N LEU A 15 -5.87 9.21 -5.00
CA LEU A 15 -5.56 8.69 -3.67
C LEU A 15 -4.10 8.95 -3.30
N PHE A 16 -3.18 8.81 -4.25
CA PHE A 16 -1.76 9.08 -4.00
C PHE A 16 -1.49 10.57 -3.78
N LYS A 17 -2.14 11.46 -4.56
CA LYS A 17 -2.15 12.91 -4.29
C LYS A 17 -2.66 13.21 -2.88
N PHE A 18 -3.76 12.58 -2.48
CA PHE A 18 -4.31 12.72 -1.14
C PHE A 18 -3.33 12.25 -0.06
N PHE A 19 -2.66 11.11 -0.24
CA PHE A 19 -1.64 10.64 0.70
C PHE A 19 -0.43 11.57 0.77
N GLU A 20 0.02 12.14 -0.34
CA GLU A 20 1.07 13.17 -0.34
C GLU A 20 0.67 14.35 0.56
N GLU A 21 -0.56 14.83 0.44
CA GLU A 21 -1.10 15.92 1.27
C GLU A 21 -1.23 15.54 2.75
N LYS A 22 -1.68 14.32 3.07
CA LYS A 22 -1.90 13.87 4.45
C LYS A 22 -0.61 13.48 5.18
N THR A 23 0.37 12.94 4.47
CA THR A 23 1.61 12.41 5.06
C THR A 23 2.78 13.37 4.94
N GLY A 24 2.71 14.34 4.02
CA GLY A 24 3.83 15.21 3.68
C GLY A 24 4.95 14.53 2.87
N ILE A 25 4.78 13.26 2.49
CA ILE A 25 5.76 12.54 1.66
C ILE A 25 5.60 13.00 0.21
N SER A 26 6.53 13.82 -0.27
CA SER A 26 6.51 14.33 -1.64
C SER A 26 6.56 13.21 -2.68
N ASN A 27 5.84 13.38 -3.78
CA ASN A 27 5.71 12.40 -4.85
C ASN A 27 5.25 11.02 -4.33
N PHE A 28 4.22 11.01 -3.49
CA PHE A 28 3.66 9.77 -2.95
C PHE A 28 3.29 8.82 -4.11
N SER A 29 3.63 7.54 -3.99
CA SER A 29 3.49 6.58 -5.08
C SER A 29 3.23 5.18 -4.53
N PHE A 30 3.02 4.22 -5.44
CA PHE A 30 2.87 2.80 -5.11
C PHE A 30 4.00 2.26 -4.21
N TYR A 31 5.22 2.80 -4.31
CA TYR A 31 6.34 2.35 -3.50
C TYR A 31 6.28 2.77 -2.02
N HIS A 32 5.45 3.76 -1.68
CA HIS A 32 5.29 4.29 -0.32
C HIS A 32 4.09 3.70 0.42
N ILE A 33 3.38 2.73 -0.19
CA ILE A 33 2.17 2.14 0.39
C ILE A 33 2.43 1.44 1.72
N ASP A 34 3.63 0.90 1.92
CA ASP A 34 4.09 0.34 3.20
C ASP A 34 3.92 1.34 4.36
N LYS A 35 4.16 2.63 4.11
CA LYS A 35 4.05 3.69 5.12
C LYS A 35 2.64 3.89 5.66
N ILE A 36 1.62 3.71 4.81
CA ILE A 36 0.22 3.76 5.27
C ILE A 36 -0.21 2.41 5.84
N HIS A 37 0.32 1.31 5.29
CA HIS A 37 -0.03 -0.03 5.75
C HIS A 37 0.38 -0.29 7.20
N GLU A 38 1.44 0.35 7.72
CA GLU A 38 1.83 0.24 9.14
C GLU A 38 0.66 0.52 10.10
N ILE A 39 -0.22 1.47 9.74
CA ILE A 39 -1.43 1.82 10.49
C ILE A 39 -2.40 0.63 10.63
N HIS A 40 -2.39 -0.30 9.67
CA HIS A 40 -3.21 -1.51 9.78
C HIS A 40 -2.92 -2.28 11.08
N THR A 41 -1.66 -2.30 11.51
CA THR A 41 -1.24 -2.95 12.76
C THR A 41 -1.88 -2.26 13.95
N GLU A 42 -1.89 -0.92 13.99
CA GLU A 42 -2.51 -0.14 15.06
C GLU A 42 -4.03 -0.39 15.12
N LEU A 43 -4.68 -0.46 13.95
CA LEU A 43 -6.10 -0.80 13.86
C LEU A 43 -6.42 -2.21 14.39
N ILE A 44 -5.58 -3.21 14.11
CA ILE A 44 -5.77 -4.59 14.63
C ILE A 44 -5.64 -4.62 16.16
N HIS A 45 -4.81 -3.75 16.74
CA HIS A 45 -4.61 -3.65 18.18
C HIS A 45 -5.59 -2.67 18.85
N ASN A 46 -6.70 -2.31 18.19
CA ASN A 46 -7.71 -1.35 18.68
C ASN A 46 -7.18 0.04 19.01
N MET A 47 -6.01 0.43 18.49
CA MET A 47 -5.46 1.78 18.61
C MET A 47 -6.11 2.70 17.57
N THR A 48 -7.45 2.78 17.60
CA THR A 48 -8.26 3.49 16.61
C THR A 48 -8.54 4.94 16.98
N GLU A 49 -8.53 5.27 18.26
CA GLU A 49 -8.91 6.60 18.78
C GLU A 49 -7.94 7.71 18.35
N GLU A 50 -6.66 7.37 18.19
CA GLU A 50 -5.61 8.31 17.76
C GLU A 50 -5.41 8.32 16.24
N GLN A 51 -6.22 7.56 15.49
CA GLN A 51 -6.07 7.48 14.04
C GLN A 51 -6.74 8.66 13.35
N PRO A 52 -6.06 9.27 12.37
CA PRO A 52 -6.67 10.29 11.54
C PRO A 52 -7.95 9.81 10.86
N GLU A 53 -8.98 10.65 10.82
CA GLU A 53 -10.30 10.30 10.25
C GLU A 53 -10.23 9.80 8.80
N TRP A 54 -9.30 10.33 8.00
CA TRP A 54 -9.13 9.97 6.59
C TRP A 54 -8.82 8.48 6.35
N ILE A 55 -8.37 7.78 7.39
CA ILE A 55 -8.09 6.34 7.35
C ILE A 55 -9.37 5.53 7.20
N PHE A 56 -10.49 6.07 7.70
CA PHE A 56 -11.81 5.44 7.63
C PHE A 56 -12.64 5.93 6.44
N GLU A 57 -12.08 6.81 5.60
CA GLU A 57 -12.75 7.36 4.42
C GLU A 57 -13.02 6.28 3.36
N THR A 58 -14.13 6.45 2.65
CA THR A 58 -14.54 5.60 1.53
C THR A 58 -14.50 6.38 0.23
N TRP A 59 -14.13 5.71 -0.86
CA TRP A 59 -13.88 6.34 -2.14
C TRP A 59 -14.85 5.82 -3.21
N PRO A 60 -15.91 6.58 -3.55
CA PRO A 60 -16.89 6.15 -4.54
C PRO A 60 -16.29 5.85 -5.92
N GLU A 61 -15.29 6.62 -6.35
CA GLU A 61 -14.59 6.39 -7.62
C GLU A 61 -13.79 5.07 -7.66
N TYR A 62 -13.54 4.46 -6.51
CA TYR A 62 -12.85 3.17 -6.38
C TYR A 62 -13.81 2.05 -5.97
N GLY A 63 -15.10 2.20 -6.30
CA GLY A 63 -16.13 1.22 -5.99
C GLY A 63 -16.54 1.23 -4.52
N ASN A 64 -16.59 2.41 -3.90
CA ASN A 64 -16.91 2.61 -2.47
C ASN A 64 -15.99 1.86 -1.51
N ARG A 65 -14.76 1.56 -1.93
CA ARG A 65 -13.76 0.92 -1.07
C ARG A 65 -13.23 1.92 -0.05
N SER A 66 -12.96 1.45 1.15
CA SER A 66 -12.26 2.23 2.18
C SER A 66 -10.79 2.44 1.85
N THR A 67 -10.20 3.50 2.40
CA THR A 67 -8.76 3.77 2.34
C THR A 67 -7.95 2.52 2.69
N MET A 68 -8.29 1.87 3.81
CA MET A 68 -7.55 0.70 4.28
C MET A 68 -7.76 -0.57 3.45
N GLU A 69 -8.91 -0.76 2.79
CA GLU A 69 -9.09 -1.86 1.84
C GLU A 69 -8.21 -1.70 0.60
N ILE A 70 -8.05 -0.46 0.11
CA ILE A 70 -7.19 -0.16 -1.03
C ILE A 70 -5.71 -0.34 -0.64
N VAL A 71 -5.30 0.23 0.48
CA VAL A 71 -3.91 0.13 1.00
C VAL A 71 -3.48 -1.32 1.21
N LYS A 72 -4.33 -2.15 1.84
CA LYS A 72 -4.04 -3.59 2.05
C LYS A 72 -3.83 -4.34 0.75
N GLU A 73 -4.66 -4.08 -0.26
CA GLU A 73 -4.50 -4.73 -1.56
C GLU A 73 -3.19 -4.32 -2.24
N LEU A 74 -2.91 -3.02 -2.30
CA LEU A 74 -1.69 -2.50 -2.91
C LEU A 74 -0.44 -3.03 -2.21
N TYR A 75 -0.44 -3.07 -0.87
CA TYR A 75 0.65 -3.65 -0.08
C TYR A 75 0.84 -5.14 -0.37
N ARG A 76 -0.25 -5.92 -0.41
CA ARG A 76 -0.22 -7.34 -0.76
C ARG A 76 0.43 -7.57 -2.13
N ILE A 77 0.08 -6.75 -3.11
CA ILE A 77 0.66 -6.83 -4.46
C ILE A 77 2.15 -6.45 -4.44
N GLN A 78 2.53 -5.38 -3.74
CA GLN A 78 3.92 -4.96 -3.58
C GLN A 78 4.77 -6.10 -2.98
N MET A 79 4.25 -6.78 -1.96
CA MET A 79 4.90 -7.92 -1.32
C MET A 79 5.03 -9.12 -2.26
N ILE A 80 3.93 -9.58 -2.89
CA ILE A 80 3.97 -10.73 -3.82
C ILE A 80 4.98 -10.49 -4.94
N THR A 81 5.01 -9.30 -5.53
CA THR A 81 5.96 -8.96 -6.59
C THR A 81 7.39 -8.88 -6.08
N GLY A 82 7.62 -8.36 -4.86
CA GLY A 82 8.93 -8.37 -4.22
C GLY A 82 9.44 -9.79 -3.93
N TYR A 83 8.57 -10.69 -3.47
CA TYR A 83 8.89 -12.10 -3.20
C TYR A 83 9.14 -12.91 -4.48
N ASN A 84 8.36 -12.67 -5.53
CA ASN A 84 8.52 -13.34 -6.83
C ASN A 84 9.67 -12.76 -7.68
N SER A 85 10.46 -11.83 -7.14
CA SER A 85 11.66 -11.36 -7.83
C SER A 85 12.72 -12.46 -7.89
N PRO A 86 13.37 -12.71 -9.05
CA PRO A 86 14.35 -13.80 -9.21
C PRO A 86 15.50 -13.76 -8.20
N GLN A 87 15.81 -12.58 -7.64
CA GLN A 87 16.84 -12.43 -6.61
C GLN A 87 16.45 -13.05 -5.26
N LYS A 88 15.17 -13.04 -4.87
CA LYS A 88 14.70 -13.65 -3.61
C LYS A 88 14.27 -15.10 -3.78
N SER A 89 13.69 -15.49 -4.92
CA SER A 89 13.32 -16.90 -5.17
C SER A 89 14.52 -17.85 -5.24
N LYS A 90 15.74 -17.34 -5.50
CA LYS A 90 16.98 -18.14 -5.46
C LYS A 90 17.48 -18.45 -4.04
N VAL A 91 17.13 -17.63 -3.04
CA VAL A 91 17.60 -17.85 -1.67
C VAL A 91 16.94 -19.09 -1.08
N GLU A 92 15.64 -19.32 -1.32
CA GLU A 92 14.93 -20.50 -0.82
C GLU A 92 15.40 -21.83 -1.43
N MET A 93 15.87 -21.84 -2.69
CA MET A 93 16.40 -23.06 -3.30
C MET A 93 17.79 -23.47 -2.79
N GLN A 94 18.55 -22.57 -2.17
CA GLN A 94 19.90 -22.87 -1.66
C GLN A 94 19.94 -23.28 -0.19
N VAL A 95 18.86 -23.11 0.58
CA VAL A 95 18.81 -23.52 2.01
C VAL A 95 18.19 -24.91 2.20
N LEU A 96 17.76 -25.57 1.12
CA LEU A 96 17.14 -26.90 1.12
C LEU A 96 17.99 -27.97 0.39
N THR A 97 19.27 -27.71 0.14
CA THR A 97 20.26 -28.63 -0.44
C THR A 97 21.46 -28.76 0.48
#